data_AF-A0A090S3W5-F1
#
_entry.id   AF-A0A090S3W5-F1
#
_cell.length_a   1.000
_cell.length_b   1.000
_cell.length_c   1.000
_cell.angle_alpha   90.00
_cell.angle_beta   90.00
_cell.angle_gamma   90.00
#
_symmetry.space_group_name_H-M   'P 1'
#
loop_
_entity.id
_entity.type
_entity.pdbx_description
1 polymer ?
#
loop_
_entity_poly.entity_id
_entity_poly.type
_entity_poly.pdbx_seq_one_letter_code
_entity_poly.pdbx_strand_id
1 'polypeptide(L)'
;MNRIGQEVSDLLHRSLDSHVRIAVTGLSRAGKTAFITSLVNQLLHTSTHDNLPLLECARDGRLIGAKRVPQSNLMVPRFAYDDAMAQLHSAPPEWPQPTRDVSEIRLAVKYKPAKGAKRLLSKTSTLFIDVIDYPGEWLLDLPLLDLTFEEWSELQFANLSGIRSECAQPWLEVLDSFDGMAEANEKVIAEISQAFTEYLFACKDRGLHWVQPGRFVLPGELAGAPVLQFFPCKPSTDKPEKGSGYAMLKRRYEEYQTKVVKQFYKEHFATFDRQIVLVDCLQPLMAGDEAFNDMKQALQQIMKSFRYGQSNLLRRLFARGSTKYCLRQPKLTT
;
A
#
# COMPACT_ATOMS: atom_id res chain seq x y z
N MET A 1 48.90 0.96 -15.51
CA MET A 1 48.32 2.30 -15.27
C MET A 1 46.85 2.46 -15.69
N ASN A 2 46.24 1.55 -16.48
CA ASN A 2 44.83 1.70 -16.93
C ASN A 2 43.75 1.20 -15.95
N ARG A 3 44.08 0.35 -14.97
CA ARG A 3 43.08 -0.21 -14.02
C ARG A 3 42.61 0.80 -12.97
N ILE A 4 43.53 1.60 -12.44
CA ILE A 4 43.24 2.61 -11.40
C ILE A 4 42.36 3.74 -11.96
N GLY A 5 42.59 4.14 -13.21
CA GLY A 5 41.74 5.14 -13.89
C GLY A 5 40.32 4.63 -14.15
N GLN A 6 40.14 3.35 -14.47
CA GLN A 6 38.83 2.73 -14.62
C GLN A 6 38.08 2.61 -13.28
N GLU A 7 38.75 2.20 -12.21
CA GLU A 7 38.14 2.11 -10.88
C GLU A 7 37.71 3.48 -10.34
N VAL A 8 38.54 4.52 -10.52
CA VAL A 8 38.18 5.89 -10.12
C VAL A 8 37.04 6.45 -10.97
N SER A 9 37.03 6.17 -12.28
CA SER A 9 35.92 6.56 -13.18
C SER A 9 34.62 5.85 -12.79
N ASP A 10 34.67 4.55 -12.48
CA ASP A 10 33.50 3.77 -12.07
C ASP A 10 32.96 4.22 -10.70
N LEU A 11 33.83 4.59 -9.76
CA LEU A 11 33.43 5.16 -8.46
C LEU A 11 32.77 6.54 -8.61
N LEU A 12 33.29 7.38 -9.50
CA LEU A 12 32.68 8.68 -9.85
C LEU A 12 31.37 8.50 -10.64
N HIS A 13 31.25 7.47 -11.48
CA HIS A 13 29.99 7.15 -12.15
C HIS A 13 28.95 6.63 -11.17
N ARG A 14 29.33 5.79 -10.20
CA ARG A 14 28.44 5.32 -9.12
C ARG A 14 27.94 6.45 -8.22
N SER A 15 28.72 7.49 -7.96
CA SER A 15 28.26 8.66 -7.19
C SER A 15 27.34 9.59 -7.98
N LEU A 16 27.34 9.48 -9.31
CA LEU A 16 26.44 10.19 -10.22
C LEU A 16 25.18 9.39 -10.58
N ASP A 17 25.12 8.11 -10.23
CA ASP A 17 23.96 7.28 -10.49
C ASP A 17 22.77 7.80 -9.67
N SER A 18 21.63 7.90 -10.34
CA SER A 18 20.41 8.41 -9.72
C SER A 18 19.58 7.24 -9.23
N HIS A 19 18.95 7.43 -8.09
CA HIS A 19 18.04 6.46 -7.49
C HIS A 19 16.66 7.11 -7.40
N VAL A 20 15.61 6.32 -7.67
CA VAL A 20 14.23 6.73 -7.44
C VAL A 20 13.43 5.54 -6.92
N ARG A 21 12.75 5.73 -5.79
CA ARG A 21 11.84 4.78 -5.17
C ARG A 21 10.41 5.16 -5.52
N ILE A 22 9.77 4.34 -6.37
CA ILE A 22 8.39 4.50 -6.82
C ILE A 22 7.53 3.50 -6.07
N ALA A 23 6.71 4.00 -5.17
CA ALA A 23 5.67 3.21 -4.55
C ALA A 23 4.45 3.10 -5.47
N VAL A 24 3.87 1.90 -5.54
CA VAL A 24 2.66 1.59 -6.27
C VAL A 24 1.69 0.94 -5.30
N THR A 25 0.48 1.50 -5.23
CA THR A 25 -0.59 1.00 -4.39
C THR A 25 -1.92 1.17 -5.12
N GLY A 26 -3.00 0.61 -4.59
CA GLY A 26 -4.35 0.79 -5.12
C GLY A 26 -5.38 0.14 -4.23
N LEU A 27 -6.59 0.69 -4.22
CA LEU A 27 -7.71 0.12 -3.49
C LEU A 27 -8.30 -1.06 -4.27
N SER A 28 -8.76 -2.10 -3.56
CA SER A 28 -9.64 -3.17 -4.06
C SER A 28 -9.39 -3.59 -5.52
N ARG A 29 -8.38 -4.43 -5.76
CA ARG A 29 -8.12 -5.04 -7.08
C ARG A 29 -7.96 -4.02 -8.23
N ALA A 30 -7.47 -2.81 -7.98
CA ALA A 30 -7.17 -1.80 -9.00
C ALA A 30 -6.01 -2.18 -9.98
N GLY A 31 -5.75 -3.46 -10.24
CA GLY A 31 -4.81 -3.89 -11.29
C GLY A 31 -3.33 -3.58 -11.00
N LYS A 32 -2.96 -3.49 -9.72
CA LYS A 32 -1.59 -3.18 -9.27
C LYS A 32 -0.53 -4.13 -9.84
N THR A 33 -0.72 -5.44 -9.69
CA THR A 33 0.18 -6.46 -10.23
C THR A 33 0.29 -6.34 -11.76
N ALA A 34 -0.84 -6.18 -12.46
CA ALA A 34 -0.85 -6.02 -13.92
C ALA A 34 -0.14 -4.73 -14.37
N PHE A 35 -0.34 -3.62 -13.66
CA PHE A 35 0.33 -2.34 -13.92
C PHE A 35 1.84 -2.45 -13.78
N ILE A 36 2.33 -3.02 -12.67
CA ILE A 36 3.78 -3.17 -12.43
C ILE A 36 4.38 -4.12 -13.47
N THR A 37 3.70 -5.24 -13.75
CA THR A 37 4.13 -6.20 -14.78
C THR A 37 4.28 -5.52 -16.14
N SER A 38 3.27 -4.75 -16.55
CA SER A 38 3.31 -3.99 -17.81
C SER A 38 4.43 -2.94 -17.80
N LEU A 39 4.56 -2.15 -16.73
CA LEU A 39 5.61 -1.13 -16.60
C LEU A 39 7.01 -1.75 -16.73
N VAL A 40 7.27 -2.83 -15.99
CA VAL A 40 8.53 -3.56 -16.03
C VAL A 40 8.76 -4.13 -17.43
N ASN A 41 7.76 -4.78 -18.01
CA ASN A 41 7.86 -5.38 -19.35
C ASN A 41 8.20 -4.33 -20.41
N GLN A 42 7.51 -3.19 -20.41
CA GLN A 42 7.77 -2.09 -21.34
C GLN A 42 9.20 -1.55 -21.18
N LEU A 43 9.67 -1.35 -19.95
CA LEU A 43 11.03 -0.84 -19.71
C LEU A 43 12.11 -1.81 -20.17
N LEU A 44 11.95 -3.11 -19.87
CA LEU A 44 12.90 -4.15 -20.28
C LEU A 44 13.01 -4.31 -21.80
N HIS A 45 11.92 -4.05 -22.52
CA HIS A 45 11.84 -4.21 -23.97
C HIS A 45 11.97 -2.89 -24.75
N THR A 46 12.37 -1.80 -24.08
CA THR A 46 12.60 -0.48 -24.70
C THR A 46 13.56 -0.49 -25.88
N SER A 47 14.51 -1.43 -25.95
CA SER A 47 15.44 -1.56 -27.08
C SER A 47 14.86 -2.33 -28.28
N THR A 48 13.68 -2.92 -28.12
CA THR A 48 13.04 -3.79 -29.12
C THR A 48 11.76 -3.19 -29.73
N HIS A 49 11.28 -2.06 -29.19
CA HIS A 49 10.06 -1.40 -29.66
C HIS A 49 10.05 0.11 -29.39
N ASP A 50 9.30 0.86 -30.21
CA ASP A 50 9.10 2.31 -30.04
C ASP A 50 7.80 2.65 -29.27
N ASN A 51 7.30 1.72 -28.44
CA ASN A 51 5.98 1.80 -27.77
C ASN A 51 5.86 2.86 -26.66
N LEU A 52 6.86 3.72 -26.45
CA LEU A 52 6.87 4.75 -25.40
C LEU A 52 7.05 6.18 -25.95
N PRO A 53 6.22 6.64 -26.92
CA PRO A 53 6.40 7.95 -27.57
C PRO A 53 6.17 9.14 -26.63
N LEU A 54 5.44 8.93 -25.53
CA LEU A 54 5.19 9.94 -24.50
C LEU A 54 6.32 10.03 -23.45
N LEU A 55 7.24 9.07 -23.45
CA LEU A 55 8.42 9.11 -22.58
C LEU A 55 9.53 9.85 -23.33
N GLU A 56 9.78 11.12 -22.98
CA GLU A 56 10.74 11.98 -23.69
C GLU A 56 12.12 11.32 -23.92
N CYS A 57 12.62 10.58 -22.92
CA CYS A 57 13.90 9.88 -23.05
C CYS A 57 13.90 8.80 -24.15
N ALA A 58 12.79 8.06 -24.28
CA ALA A 58 12.61 7.06 -25.33
C ALA A 58 12.38 7.75 -26.68
N ARG A 59 11.46 8.72 -26.74
CA ARG A 59 11.14 9.50 -27.94
C ARG A 59 12.37 10.15 -28.57
N ASP A 60 13.27 10.71 -27.76
CA ASP A 60 14.48 11.38 -28.25
C ASP A 60 15.63 10.40 -28.59
N GLY A 61 15.40 9.08 -28.57
CA GLY A 61 16.43 8.06 -28.82
C GLY A 61 17.56 8.04 -27.78
N ARG A 62 17.29 8.57 -26.57
CA ARG A 62 18.27 8.66 -25.48
C ARG A 62 18.23 7.47 -24.54
N LEU A 63 17.13 6.74 -24.49
CA LEU A 63 17.00 5.51 -23.71
C LEU A 63 17.80 4.39 -24.38
N ILE A 64 18.75 3.80 -23.66
CA ILE A 64 19.63 2.75 -24.20
C ILE A 64 19.04 1.37 -23.91
N GLY A 65 18.47 1.19 -22.72
CA GLY A 65 17.82 -0.05 -22.32
C GLY A 65 17.66 -0.15 -20.81
N ALA A 66 16.95 -1.18 -20.35
CA ALA A 66 16.80 -1.49 -18.95
C ALA A 66 17.09 -2.96 -18.66
N LYS A 67 17.52 -3.25 -17.43
CA LYS A 67 17.64 -4.62 -16.94
C LYS A 67 17.19 -4.73 -15.49
N ARG A 68 16.70 -5.90 -15.11
CA ARG A 68 16.47 -6.25 -13.71
C ARG A 68 17.82 -6.41 -13.02
N VAL A 69 17.93 -5.88 -11.80
CA VAL A 69 19.12 -6.05 -10.96
C VAL A 69 18.67 -6.46 -9.55
N PRO A 70 19.57 -7.06 -8.73
CA PRO A 70 19.22 -7.41 -7.36
C PRO A 70 18.72 -6.20 -6.55
N GLN A 71 17.67 -6.41 -5.77
CA GLN A 71 17.13 -5.41 -4.83
C GLN A 71 18.12 -5.10 -3.71
N SER A 72 18.03 -3.90 -3.12
CA SER A 72 18.89 -3.56 -1.97
C SER A 72 18.39 -4.13 -0.65
N ASN A 73 17.07 -4.18 -0.47
CA ASN A 73 16.49 -4.64 0.79
C ASN A 73 16.18 -6.13 0.69
N LEU A 74 16.97 -6.96 1.38
CA LEU A 74 16.78 -8.42 1.38
C LEU A 74 15.67 -8.89 2.33
N MET A 75 15.12 -7.99 3.16
CA MET A 75 14.02 -8.29 4.07
C MET A 75 12.64 -8.16 3.42
N VAL A 76 12.56 -7.62 2.20
CA VAL A 76 11.31 -7.46 1.45
C VAL A 76 11.25 -8.50 0.33
N PRO A 77 10.16 -9.25 0.16
CA PRO A 77 10.01 -10.18 -0.95
C PRO A 77 10.22 -9.52 -2.32
N ARG A 78 10.78 -10.26 -3.27
CA ARG A 78 10.91 -9.80 -4.66
C ARG A 78 9.55 -9.85 -5.35
N PHE A 79 9.22 -8.84 -6.16
CA PHE A 79 8.05 -8.88 -7.02
C PHE A 79 8.17 -10.00 -8.07
N ALA A 80 7.15 -10.87 -8.12
CA ALA A 80 7.09 -12.08 -8.94
C ALA A 80 6.78 -11.79 -10.42
N TYR A 81 7.64 -11.00 -11.08
CA TYR A 81 7.46 -10.63 -12.50
C TYR A 81 7.40 -11.84 -13.43
N ASP A 82 8.27 -12.84 -13.19
CA ASP A 82 8.36 -14.01 -14.08
C ASP A 82 7.08 -14.85 -13.99
N ASP A 83 6.53 -15.03 -12.79
CA ASP A 83 5.26 -15.74 -12.57
C ASP A 83 4.08 -14.97 -13.18
N ALA A 84 4.06 -13.63 -13.03
CA ALA A 84 3.04 -12.78 -13.64
C ALA A 84 3.05 -12.87 -15.17
N MET A 85 4.24 -12.89 -15.79
CA MET A 85 4.36 -13.11 -17.24
C MET A 85 3.95 -14.52 -17.65
N ALA A 86 4.28 -15.54 -16.86
CA ALA A 86 3.87 -16.92 -17.13
C ALA A 86 2.34 -17.07 -17.11
N GLN A 87 1.65 -16.43 -16.16
CA GLN A 87 0.17 -16.39 -16.09
C GLN A 87 -0.43 -15.68 -17.31
N LEU A 88 0.16 -14.55 -17.75
CA LEU A 88 -0.32 -13.87 -18.96
C LEU A 88 -0.10 -14.67 -20.25
N HIS A 89 0.86 -15.61 -20.24
CA HIS A 89 1.17 -16.48 -21.37
C HIS A 89 0.59 -17.89 -21.25
N SER A 90 -0.21 -18.19 -20.21
CA SER A 90 -0.84 -19.49 -20.04
C SER A 90 -1.95 -19.72 -21.07
N ALA A 91 -2.44 -20.95 -21.16
CA ALA A 91 -3.56 -21.34 -22.00
C ALA A 91 -4.65 -22.01 -21.14
N PRO A 92 -5.76 -21.31 -20.81
CA PRO A 92 -6.07 -19.93 -21.16
C PRO A 92 -5.18 -18.90 -20.43
N PRO A 93 -5.02 -17.67 -20.97
CA PRO A 93 -4.26 -16.63 -20.30
C PRO A 93 -5.00 -16.13 -19.05
N GLU A 94 -4.27 -15.91 -17.96
CA GLU A 94 -4.82 -15.47 -16.69
C GLU A 94 -4.19 -14.16 -16.21
N TRP A 95 -4.97 -13.34 -15.52
CA TRP A 95 -4.45 -12.12 -14.91
C TRP A 95 -3.56 -12.46 -13.70
N PRO A 96 -2.46 -11.70 -13.49
CA PRO A 96 -1.58 -11.96 -12.36
C PRO A 96 -2.27 -11.86 -11.01
N GLN A 97 -1.94 -12.79 -10.11
CA GLN A 97 -2.54 -12.83 -8.78
C GLN A 97 -2.24 -11.54 -7.98
N PRO A 98 -3.21 -11.01 -7.20
CA PRO A 98 -2.99 -9.85 -6.35
C PRO A 98 -1.95 -10.13 -5.25
N THR A 99 -1.08 -9.16 -5.00
CA THR A 99 -0.09 -9.22 -3.92
C THR A 99 -0.77 -9.16 -2.55
N ARG A 100 -0.34 -10.03 -1.62
CA ARG A 100 -0.86 -10.09 -0.24
C ARG A 100 -0.02 -9.31 0.77
N ASP A 101 1.20 -8.95 0.40
CA ASP A 101 2.17 -8.23 1.22
C ASP A 101 3.00 -7.27 0.35
N VAL A 102 3.98 -6.59 0.96
CA VAL A 102 4.95 -5.73 0.29
C VAL A 102 5.86 -6.55 -0.61
N SER A 103 6.14 -6.07 -1.81
CA SER A 103 7.21 -6.61 -2.66
C SER A 103 7.97 -5.53 -3.41
N GLU A 104 9.18 -5.84 -3.86
CA GLU A 104 10.07 -4.88 -4.53
C GLU A 104 10.65 -5.45 -5.82
N ILE A 105 10.81 -4.62 -6.85
CA ILE A 105 11.65 -4.91 -8.02
C ILE A 105 12.54 -3.72 -8.35
N ARG A 106 13.82 -3.99 -8.59
CA ARG A 106 14.80 -2.99 -9.00
C ARG A 106 15.14 -3.11 -10.48
N LEU A 107 15.11 -1.98 -11.17
CA LEU A 107 15.52 -1.83 -12.56
C LEU A 107 16.71 -0.88 -12.65
N ALA A 108 17.72 -1.25 -13.46
CA ALA A 108 18.78 -0.35 -13.88
C ALA A 108 18.46 0.12 -15.30
N VAL A 109 18.12 1.41 -15.45
CA VAL A 109 17.75 2.03 -16.72
C VAL A 109 18.92 2.88 -17.22
N LYS A 110 19.54 2.46 -18.31
CA LYS A 110 20.68 3.15 -18.92
C LYS A 110 20.19 4.15 -19.96
N TYR A 111 20.70 5.38 -19.90
CA TYR A 111 20.28 6.45 -20.81
C TYR A 111 21.41 7.45 -21.13
N LYS A 112 21.21 8.23 -22.19
CA LYS A 112 22.04 9.39 -22.57
C LYS A 112 21.48 10.65 -21.90
N PRO A 113 22.24 11.33 -21.02
CA PRO A 113 21.79 12.56 -20.38
C PRO A 113 21.51 13.68 -21.40
N ALA A 114 20.37 14.36 -21.28
CA ALA A 114 19.97 15.41 -22.23
C ALA A 114 20.80 16.70 -22.09
N LYS A 115 21.04 17.16 -20.86
CA LYS A 115 21.71 18.43 -20.53
C LYS A 115 22.46 18.34 -19.18
N GLY A 116 23.30 19.32 -18.88
CA GLY A 116 23.96 19.50 -17.58
C GLY A 116 25.32 18.80 -17.41
N ALA A 117 25.90 18.94 -16.22
CA ALA A 117 27.25 18.42 -15.89
C ALA A 117 27.40 16.91 -16.15
N LYS A 118 26.33 16.12 -15.96
CA LYS A 118 26.34 14.67 -16.25
C LYS A 118 26.65 14.35 -17.72
N ARG A 119 26.23 15.18 -18.68
CA ARG A 119 26.55 15.01 -20.12
C ARG A 119 28.02 15.30 -20.42
N LEU A 120 28.62 16.23 -19.68
CA LEU A 120 30.03 16.61 -19.83
C LEU A 120 30.96 15.54 -19.24
N LEU A 121 30.53 14.89 -18.15
CA LEU A 121 31.31 13.88 -17.43
C LEU A 121 31.15 12.46 -17.98
N SER A 122 29.99 12.12 -18.55
CA SER A 122 29.73 10.78 -19.07
C SER A 122 28.82 10.78 -20.30
N LYS A 123 29.12 9.89 -21.25
CA LYS A 123 28.26 9.62 -22.41
C LYS A 123 26.96 8.92 -22.02
N THR A 124 26.93 8.21 -20.89
CA THR A 124 25.77 7.44 -20.42
C THR A 124 25.64 7.48 -18.90
N SER A 125 24.43 7.43 -18.38
CA SER A 125 24.15 7.35 -16.94
C SER A 125 23.14 6.24 -16.64
N THR A 126 23.13 5.74 -15.40
CA THR A 126 22.17 4.75 -14.95
C THR A 126 21.20 5.38 -13.94
N LEU A 127 19.92 5.17 -14.16
CA LEU A 127 18.87 5.43 -13.18
C LEU A 127 18.43 4.10 -12.58
N PHE A 128 18.63 3.93 -11.28
CA PHE A 128 18.07 2.83 -10.52
C PHE A 128 16.64 3.18 -10.10
N ILE A 129 15.68 2.37 -10.54
CA ILE A 129 14.28 2.51 -10.21
C ILE A 129 13.90 1.33 -9.31
N ASP A 130 13.55 1.63 -8.07
CA ASP A 130 12.92 0.67 -7.16
C ASP A 130 11.42 0.84 -7.27
N VAL A 131 10.71 -0.19 -7.71
CA VAL A 131 9.24 -0.23 -7.71
C VAL A 131 8.81 -1.05 -6.50
N ILE A 132 8.19 -0.37 -5.54
CA ILE A 132 7.71 -0.97 -4.30
C ILE A 132 6.20 -1.13 -4.40
N ASP A 133 5.75 -2.35 -4.21
CA ASP A 133 4.38 -2.77 -4.34
C ASP A 133 3.79 -3.07 -2.96
N TYR A 134 2.68 -2.43 -2.56
CA TYR A 134 2.04 -2.73 -1.26
C TYR A 134 0.52 -2.57 -1.28
N PRO A 135 -0.23 -3.23 -0.38
CA PRO A 135 -1.69 -3.15 -0.34
C PRO A 135 -2.24 -1.74 -0.05
N GLY A 136 -3.26 -1.30 -0.78
CA GLY A 136 -3.86 0.03 -0.57
C GLY A 136 -4.69 0.13 0.70
N GLU A 137 -5.25 -0.98 1.15
CA GLU A 137 -6.01 -1.10 2.39
C GLU A 137 -5.18 -0.65 3.61
N TRP A 138 -3.85 -0.83 3.56
CA TRP A 138 -2.95 -0.42 4.63
C TRP A 138 -2.86 1.11 4.78
N LEU A 139 -3.22 1.88 3.75
CA LEU A 139 -3.31 3.34 3.84
C LEU A 139 -4.57 3.81 4.55
N LEU A 140 -5.62 2.98 4.59
CA LEU A 140 -6.87 3.27 5.30
C LEU A 140 -6.64 3.37 6.81
N ASP A 141 -5.53 2.81 7.31
CA ASP A 141 -5.18 2.85 8.72
C ASP A 141 -4.39 4.09 9.13
N LEU A 142 -3.91 4.91 8.19
CA LEU A 142 -3.15 6.10 8.54
C LEU A 142 -3.91 7.06 9.48
N PRO A 143 -5.23 7.30 9.29
CA PRO A 143 -6.03 8.09 10.24
C PRO A 143 -6.05 7.52 11.65
N LEU A 144 -5.85 6.21 11.82
CA LEU A 144 -5.81 5.61 13.16
C LEU A 144 -4.73 6.24 14.03
N LEU A 145 -3.61 6.72 13.47
CA LEU A 145 -2.53 7.35 14.24
C LEU A 145 -2.97 8.61 15.01
N ASP A 146 -4.08 9.23 14.60
CA ASP A 146 -4.64 10.44 15.20
C ASP A 146 -5.94 10.16 16.00
N LEU A 147 -6.39 8.89 16.06
CA LEU A 147 -7.64 8.49 16.73
C LEU A 147 -7.35 7.65 17.97
N THR A 148 -7.96 8.00 19.09
CA THR A 148 -8.08 7.10 20.25
C THR A 148 -8.94 5.89 19.92
N PHE A 149 -8.85 4.83 20.74
CA PHE A 149 -9.69 3.64 20.58
C PHE A 149 -11.19 3.98 20.67
N GLU A 150 -11.53 4.92 21.56
CA GLU A 150 -12.88 5.44 21.75
C GLU A 150 -13.40 6.14 20.48
N GLU A 151 -12.65 7.12 19.96
CA GLU A 151 -13.02 7.87 18.76
C GLU A 151 -13.12 6.96 17.52
N TRP A 152 -12.18 6.01 17.38
CA TRP A 152 -12.25 5.03 16.31
C TRP A 152 -13.51 4.16 16.44
N SER A 153 -13.83 3.69 17.65
CA SER A 153 -15.01 2.85 17.88
C SER A 153 -16.30 3.61 17.56
N GLU A 154 -16.43 4.85 18.00
CA GLU A 154 -17.57 5.72 17.68
C GLU A 154 -17.72 5.91 16.17
N LEU A 155 -16.62 6.14 15.45
CA LEU A 155 -16.62 6.26 13.99
C LEU A 155 -17.07 4.97 13.30
N GLN A 156 -16.66 3.78 13.78
CA GLN A 156 -17.12 2.52 13.21
C GLN A 156 -18.63 2.36 13.35
N PHE A 157 -19.18 2.63 14.54
CA PHE A 157 -20.63 2.54 14.77
C PHE A 157 -21.42 3.61 14.00
N ALA A 158 -20.91 4.84 13.91
CA ALA A 158 -21.57 5.93 13.18
C ALA A 158 -21.67 5.66 11.67
N ASN A 159 -20.79 4.82 11.11
CA ASN A 159 -20.80 4.44 9.70
C ASN A 159 -21.71 3.25 9.37
N LEU A 160 -22.38 2.65 10.38
CA LEU A 160 -23.32 1.54 10.16
C LEU A 160 -24.63 2.04 9.56
N SER A 161 -24.66 2.15 8.25
CA SER A 161 -25.84 2.49 7.45
C SER A 161 -25.82 1.73 6.13
N GLY A 162 -26.99 1.59 5.48
CA GLY A 162 -27.10 0.90 4.19
C GLY A 162 -26.52 -0.51 4.21
N ILE A 163 -25.74 -0.83 3.17
CA ILE A 163 -25.05 -2.11 2.97
C ILE A 163 -24.17 -2.47 4.17
N ARG A 164 -23.54 -1.48 4.83
CA ARG A 164 -22.68 -1.74 6.01
C ARG A 164 -23.47 -2.31 7.18
N SER A 165 -24.68 -1.80 7.41
CA SER A 165 -25.54 -2.28 8.49
C SER A 165 -26.00 -3.72 8.25
N GLU A 166 -26.28 -4.07 6.99
CA GLU A 166 -26.62 -5.44 6.60
C GLU A 166 -25.45 -6.40 6.81
N CYS A 167 -24.24 -6.05 6.34
CA CYS A 167 -23.04 -6.86 6.50
C CYS A 167 -22.62 -7.02 7.97
N ALA A 168 -22.92 -6.03 8.82
CA ALA A 168 -22.51 -6.01 10.22
C ALA A 168 -23.36 -6.88 11.14
N GLN A 169 -24.56 -7.33 10.71
CA GLN A 169 -25.50 -8.04 11.59
C GLN A 169 -24.87 -9.23 12.34
N PRO A 170 -24.15 -10.17 11.69
CA PRO A 170 -23.57 -11.31 12.40
C PRO A 170 -22.54 -10.88 13.46
N TRP A 171 -21.77 -9.83 13.19
CA TRP A 171 -20.82 -9.29 14.15
C TRP A 171 -21.52 -8.60 15.33
N LEU A 172 -22.57 -7.80 15.06
CA LEU A 172 -23.33 -7.10 16.09
C LEU A 172 -24.04 -8.06 17.05
N GLU A 173 -24.57 -9.18 16.54
CA GLU A 173 -25.20 -10.22 17.36
C GLU A 173 -24.24 -10.83 18.39
N VAL A 174 -23.02 -11.18 17.96
CA VAL A 174 -22.02 -11.74 18.88
C VAL A 174 -21.48 -10.65 19.82
N LEU A 175 -21.34 -9.41 19.34
CA LEU A 175 -20.90 -8.28 20.15
C LEU A 175 -21.87 -7.94 21.29
N ASP A 176 -23.18 -8.13 21.12
CA ASP A 176 -24.18 -7.84 22.17
C ASP A 176 -23.98 -8.69 23.44
N SER A 177 -23.37 -9.86 23.30
CA SER A 177 -23.01 -10.73 24.42
C SER A 177 -21.69 -10.35 25.13
N PHE A 178 -20.95 -9.37 24.61
CA PHE A 178 -19.65 -8.99 25.14
C PHE A 178 -19.76 -7.99 26.29
N ASP A 179 -19.45 -8.46 27.50
CA ASP A 179 -19.23 -7.59 28.64
C ASP A 179 -17.78 -7.09 28.66
N GLY A 180 -17.58 -5.85 28.21
CA GLY A 180 -16.27 -5.19 28.23
C GLY A 180 -15.72 -4.92 29.64
N MET A 181 -16.56 -4.96 30.69
CA MET A 181 -16.15 -4.74 32.09
C MET A 181 -15.73 -6.01 32.81
N ALA A 182 -16.16 -7.18 32.33
CA ALA A 182 -15.73 -8.47 32.85
C ALA A 182 -14.24 -8.72 32.60
N GLU A 183 -13.68 -9.68 33.35
CA GLU A 183 -12.31 -10.16 33.14
C GLU A 183 -12.09 -10.62 31.70
N ALA A 184 -10.97 -10.22 31.11
CA ALA A 184 -10.69 -10.47 29.70
C ALA A 184 -10.64 -11.96 29.38
N ASN A 185 -11.50 -12.39 28.45
CA ASN A 185 -11.48 -13.74 27.89
C ASN A 185 -10.93 -13.70 26.46
N GLU A 186 -9.69 -14.16 26.28
CA GLU A 186 -9.01 -14.12 24.98
C GLU A 186 -9.75 -14.91 23.89
N LYS A 187 -10.42 -16.01 24.26
CA LYS A 187 -11.17 -16.82 23.30
C LYS A 187 -12.38 -16.06 22.77
N VAL A 188 -13.15 -15.43 23.67
CA VAL A 188 -14.31 -14.60 23.29
C VAL A 188 -13.87 -13.40 22.44
N ILE A 189 -12.76 -12.74 22.81
CA ILE A 189 -12.22 -11.62 22.02
C ILE A 189 -11.80 -12.08 20.61
N ALA A 190 -11.16 -13.24 20.49
CA ALA A 190 -10.76 -13.79 19.20
C ALA A 190 -11.98 -14.14 18.33
N GLU A 191 -13.03 -14.74 18.90
CA GLU A 191 -14.28 -15.07 18.20
C GLU A 191 -14.99 -13.81 17.68
N ILE A 192 -15.16 -12.77 18.50
CA ILE A 192 -15.79 -11.52 18.06
C ILE A 192 -14.92 -10.79 17.04
N SER A 193 -13.60 -10.80 17.21
CA SER A 193 -12.69 -10.17 16.24
C SER A 193 -12.72 -10.87 14.88
N GLN A 194 -12.93 -12.19 14.88
CA GLN A 194 -13.12 -12.96 13.65
C GLN A 194 -14.43 -12.54 12.96
N ALA A 195 -15.54 -12.44 13.70
CA ALA A 195 -16.81 -11.97 13.16
C ALA A 195 -16.71 -10.53 12.60
N PHE A 196 -15.99 -9.64 13.30
CA PHE A 196 -15.70 -8.29 12.80
C PHE A 196 -14.86 -8.32 11.51
N THR A 197 -13.87 -9.21 11.41
CA THR A 197 -13.06 -9.40 10.21
C THR A 197 -13.90 -9.89 9.03
N GLU A 198 -14.83 -10.82 9.28
CA GLU A 198 -15.78 -11.33 8.28
C GLU A 198 -16.73 -10.25 7.79
N TYR A 199 -17.21 -9.36 8.67
CA TYR A 199 -17.95 -8.15 8.30
C TYR A 199 -17.16 -7.26 7.33
N LEU A 200 -15.86 -7.05 7.57
CA LEU A 200 -15.00 -6.25 6.68
C LEU A 200 -14.83 -6.93 5.31
N PHE A 201 -14.70 -8.26 5.26
CA PHE A 201 -14.68 -9.01 4.00
C PHE A 201 -16.03 -8.90 3.27
N ALA A 202 -17.16 -9.05 3.96
CA ALA A 202 -18.48 -8.91 3.37
C ALA A 202 -18.72 -7.51 2.78
N CYS A 203 -18.25 -6.46 3.46
CA CYS A 203 -18.27 -5.10 2.91
C CYS A 203 -17.50 -5.00 1.59
N LYS A 204 -16.30 -5.58 1.54
CA LYS A 204 -15.44 -5.57 0.36
C LYS A 204 -16.08 -6.33 -0.81
N ASP A 205 -16.70 -7.48 -0.54
CA ASP A 205 -17.40 -8.29 -1.54
C ASP A 205 -18.64 -7.58 -2.12
N ARG A 206 -19.26 -6.69 -1.33
CA ARG A 206 -20.34 -5.79 -1.77
C ARG A 206 -19.83 -4.52 -2.47
N GLY A 207 -18.53 -4.38 -2.71
CA GLY A 207 -17.93 -3.25 -3.41
C GLY A 207 -17.63 -2.03 -2.55
N LEU A 208 -17.71 -2.15 -1.21
CA LEU A 208 -17.25 -1.11 -0.30
C LEU A 208 -15.72 -1.12 -0.20
N HIS A 209 -15.13 0.07 -0.06
CA HIS A 209 -13.69 0.30 -0.10
C HIS A 209 -13.14 0.77 1.24
N TRP A 210 -13.97 1.37 2.09
CA TRP A 210 -13.58 1.79 3.43
C TRP A 210 -13.65 0.59 4.40
N VAL A 211 -12.59 -0.18 4.47
CA VAL A 211 -12.42 -1.33 5.39
C VAL A 211 -11.27 -1.05 6.35
N GLN A 212 -11.59 -0.81 7.62
CA GLN A 212 -10.63 -0.43 8.65
C GLN A 212 -10.86 -1.28 9.91
N PRO A 213 -9.83 -1.96 10.46
CA PRO A 213 -8.42 -1.84 10.09
C PRO A 213 -8.04 -2.63 8.82
N GLY A 214 -7.24 -2.04 7.94
CA GLY A 214 -6.89 -2.60 6.65
C GLY A 214 -6.09 -3.91 6.72
N ARG A 215 -5.32 -4.14 7.78
CA ARG A 215 -4.60 -5.42 7.97
C ARG A 215 -5.52 -6.57 8.40
N PHE A 216 -6.77 -6.32 8.77
CA PHE A 216 -7.70 -7.41 9.08
C PHE A 216 -8.05 -8.19 7.81
N VAL A 217 -8.27 -7.48 6.71
CA VAL A 217 -8.58 -8.08 5.39
C VAL A 217 -7.33 -8.51 4.62
N LEU A 218 -6.16 -7.92 4.94
CA LEU A 218 -4.87 -8.25 4.33
C LEU A 218 -3.77 -8.28 5.42
N PRO A 219 -3.71 -9.37 6.21
CA PRO A 219 -2.85 -9.45 7.39
C PRO A 219 -1.35 -9.63 7.10
N GLY A 220 -0.99 -10.08 5.89
CA GLY A 220 0.39 -10.43 5.58
C GLY A 220 0.96 -11.42 6.61
N GLU A 221 2.16 -11.15 7.09
CA GLU A 221 2.83 -11.94 8.14
C GLU A 221 2.16 -11.88 9.53
N LEU A 222 1.18 -10.99 9.75
CA LEU A 222 0.48 -10.86 11.04
C LEU A 222 -0.74 -11.77 11.18
N ALA A 223 -0.99 -12.66 10.22
CA ALA A 223 -2.12 -13.58 10.25
C ALA A 223 -2.13 -14.41 11.56
N GLY A 224 -3.23 -14.35 12.30
CA GLY A 224 -3.39 -15.03 13.59
C GLY A 224 -2.72 -14.33 14.79
N ALA A 225 -2.01 -13.21 14.59
CA ALA A 225 -1.38 -12.48 15.68
C ALA A 225 -2.43 -11.78 16.58
N PRO A 226 -2.25 -11.77 17.92
CA PRO A 226 -3.18 -11.09 18.84
C PRO A 226 -3.35 -9.60 18.58
N VAL A 227 -2.38 -8.95 17.93
CA VAL A 227 -2.48 -7.53 17.55
C VAL A 227 -3.58 -7.25 16.53
N LEU A 228 -4.05 -8.29 15.81
CA LEU A 228 -5.20 -8.21 14.90
C LEU A 228 -6.49 -8.72 15.54
N GLN A 229 -6.51 -8.92 16.86
CA GLN A 229 -7.67 -9.46 17.57
C GLN A 229 -8.31 -8.38 18.45
N PHE A 230 -8.89 -7.36 17.82
CA PHE A 230 -9.67 -6.30 18.46
C PHE A 230 -10.81 -5.86 17.56
N PHE A 231 -11.81 -5.22 18.14
CA PHE A 231 -13.00 -4.75 17.43
C PHE A 231 -13.50 -3.47 18.11
N PRO A 232 -14.29 -2.64 17.40
CA PRO A 232 -14.80 -1.41 18.00
C PRO A 232 -15.77 -1.76 19.12
N CYS A 233 -15.62 -1.08 20.26
CA CYS A 233 -16.42 -1.31 21.45
C CYS A 233 -16.88 0.05 21.99
N LYS A 234 -18.15 0.17 22.34
CA LYS A 234 -18.66 1.41 22.94
C LYS A 234 -17.99 1.65 24.29
N PRO A 235 -17.61 2.91 24.60
CA PRO A 235 -17.13 3.24 25.94
C PRO A 235 -18.25 2.99 26.95
N SER A 236 -17.92 2.33 28.05
CA SER A 236 -18.82 2.29 29.19
C SER A 236 -18.77 3.62 29.95
N THR A 237 -19.84 3.91 30.68
CA THR A 237 -19.88 5.05 31.61
C THR A 237 -18.89 4.90 32.76
N ASP A 238 -18.56 3.65 33.13
CA ASP A 238 -17.65 3.35 34.22
C ASP A 238 -16.21 3.15 33.73
N LYS A 239 -15.25 3.42 34.63
CA LYS A 239 -13.83 3.26 34.31
C LYS A 239 -13.47 1.76 34.28
N PRO A 240 -13.01 1.21 33.13
CA PRO A 240 -12.69 -0.19 33.02
C PRO A 240 -11.51 -0.58 33.91
N GLU A 241 -11.60 -1.76 34.52
CA GLU A 241 -10.49 -2.36 35.24
C GLU A 241 -9.35 -2.74 34.29
N LYS A 242 -8.11 -2.75 34.79
CA LYS A 242 -6.92 -3.03 33.94
C LYS A 242 -6.93 -4.42 33.30
N GLY A 243 -7.60 -5.39 33.91
CA GLY A 243 -7.74 -6.77 33.41
C GLY A 243 -9.01 -7.02 32.61
N SER A 244 -9.82 -5.99 32.38
CA SER A 244 -11.10 -6.12 31.68
C SER A 244 -10.93 -6.38 30.18
N GLY A 245 -11.95 -6.97 29.55
CA GLY A 245 -12.00 -7.15 28.10
C GLY A 245 -11.78 -5.84 27.34
N TYR A 246 -12.41 -4.75 27.76
CA TYR A 246 -12.25 -3.42 27.16
C TYR A 246 -10.80 -2.92 27.23
N ALA A 247 -10.16 -3.05 28.40
CA ALA A 247 -8.75 -2.65 28.56
C ALA A 247 -7.81 -3.46 27.64
N MET A 248 -8.11 -4.75 27.42
CA MET A 248 -7.37 -5.58 26.48
C MET A 248 -7.57 -5.13 25.02
N LEU A 249 -8.80 -4.84 24.59
CA LEU A 249 -9.09 -4.32 23.25
C LEU A 249 -8.34 -3.01 22.98
N LYS A 250 -8.43 -2.07 23.91
CA LYS A 250 -7.73 -0.79 23.82
C LYS A 250 -6.21 -0.96 23.71
N ARG A 251 -5.62 -1.85 24.52
CA ARG A 251 -4.19 -2.16 24.44
C ARG A 251 -3.79 -2.76 23.09
N ARG A 252 -4.59 -3.69 22.54
CA ARG A 252 -4.33 -4.30 21.23
C ARG A 252 -4.41 -3.27 20.10
N TYR A 253 -5.38 -2.35 20.17
CA TYR A 253 -5.50 -1.22 19.24
C TYR A 253 -4.27 -0.29 19.31
N GLU A 254 -3.82 0.09 20.50
CA GLU A 254 -2.63 0.94 20.68
C GLU A 254 -1.35 0.25 20.18
N GLU A 255 -1.22 -1.06 20.41
CA GLU A 255 -0.11 -1.86 19.88
C GLU A 255 -0.18 -1.93 18.34
N TYR A 256 -1.37 -2.09 17.76
CA TYR A 256 -1.60 -2.04 16.32
C TYR A 256 -1.17 -0.70 15.71
N GLN A 257 -1.60 0.42 16.32
CA GLN A 257 -1.19 1.76 15.89
C GLN A 257 0.34 1.92 15.89
N THR A 258 0.99 1.49 16.97
CA THR A 258 2.43 1.77 17.19
C THR A 258 3.35 0.79 16.47
N LYS A 259 3.03 -0.50 16.45
CA LYS A 259 3.88 -1.57 15.90
C LYS A 259 3.56 -1.91 14.45
N VAL A 260 2.31 -1.71 14.02
CA VAL A 260 1.89 -2.07 12.66
C VAL A 260 1.80 -0.82 11.80
N VAL A 261 0.92 0.12 12.15
CA VAL A 261 0.65 1.31 11.31
C VAL A 261 1.85 2.25 11.26
N LYS A 262 2.35 2.66 12.43
CA LYS A 262 3.46 3.62 12.53
C LYS A 262 4.78 3.05 12.02
N GLN A 263 5.03 1.77 12.25
CA GLN A 263 6.26 1.13 11.79
C GLN A 263 6.28 0.99 10.27
N PHE A 264 5.17 0.52 9.66
CA PHE A 264 5.02 0.47 8.21
C PHE A 264 5.28 1.84 7.57
N TYR A 265 4.76 2.90 8.19
CA TYR A 265 4.98 4.27 7.71
C TYR A 265 6.46 4.68 7.75
N LYS A 266 7.14 4.41 8.86
CA LYS A 266 8.56 4.77 9.03
C LYS A 266 9.48 3.99 8.11
N GLU A 267 9.28 2.68 7.99
CA GLU A 267 10.18 1.80 7.27
C GLU A 267 9.99 1.85 5.75
N HIS A 268 8.75 2.01 5.30
CA HIS A 268 8.43 2.01 3.88
C HIS A 268 8.05 3.41 3.40
N PHE A 269 6.98 3.98 3.95
CA PHE A 269 6.36 5.19 3.41
C PHE A 269 7.28 6.41 3.39
N ALA A 270 8.05 6.62 4.46
CA ALA A 270 9.00 7.73 4.56
C ALA A 270 10.16 7.63 3.55
N THR A 271 10.38 6.46 2.95
CA THR A 271 11.46 6.23 1.98
C THR A 271 11.07 6.49 0.53
N PHE A 272 9.78 6.69 0.24
CA PHE A 272 9.30 6.80 -1.14
C PHE A 272 9.55 8.19 -1.75
N ASP A 273 10.18 8.22 -2.93
CA ASP A 273 10.35 9.45 -3.71
C ASP A 273 9.09 9.81 -4.50
N ARG A 274 8.36 8.80 -4.97
CA ARG A 274 7.19 8.94 -5.85
C ARG A 274 6.14 7.92 -5.46
N GLN A 275 4.87 8.27 -5.62
CA GLN A 275 3.74 7.39 -5.32
C GLN A 275 2.75 7.38 -6.48
N ILE A 276 2.36 6.18 -6.89
CA ILE A 276 1.28 5.90 -7.83
C ILE A 276 0.16 5.22 -7.04
N VAL A 277 -1.05 5.77 -7.14
CA VAL A 277 -2.27 5.21 -6.54
C VAL A 277 -3.21 4.84 -7.68
N LEU A 278 -3.44 3.54 -7.84
CA LEU A 278 -4.38 3.00 -8.81
C LEU A 278 -5.79 2.98 -8.22
N VAL A 279 -6.76 3.43 -8.99
CA VAL A 279 -8.16 3.52 -8.55
C VAL A 279 -9.05 2.95 -9.64
N ASP A 280 -9.76 1.87 -9.33
CA ASP A 280 -10.82 1.36 -10.21
C ASP A 280 -12.11 2.14 -9.96
N CYS A 281 -12.51 2.96 -10.94
CA CYS A 281 -13.76 3.71 -10.87
C CYS A 281 -14.95 2.98 -11.51
N LEU A 282 -14.74 1.89 -12.25
CA LEU A 282 -15.79 1.20 -13.00
C LEU A 282 -16.55 0.23 -12.10
N GLN A 283 -15.86 -0.58 -11.30
CA GLN A 283 -16.51 -1.52 -10.38
C GLN A 283 -17.45 -0.81 -9.38
N PRO A 284 -17.06 0.28 -8.70
CA PRO A 284 -17.96 0.99 -7.78
C PRO A 284 -19.15 1.62 -8.50
N LEU A 285 -18.93 2.12 -9.72
CA LEU A 285 -20.00 2.68 -10.54
C LEU A 285 -21.05 1.61 -10.90
N MET A 286 -20.61 0.36 -11.16
CA MET A 286 -21.51 -0.77 -11.41
C MET A 286 -22.19 -1.29 -10.13
N ALA A 287 -21.55 -1.16 -8.97
CA ALA A 287 -22.08 -1.62 -7.68
C ALA A 287 -23.14 -0.68 -7.09
N GLY A 288 -23.22 0.58 -7.55
CA GLY A 288 -24.25 1.54 -7.19
C GLY A 288 -23.73 2.74 -6.38
N ASP A 289 -24.63 3.69 -6.11
CA ASP A 289 -24.29 5.00 -5.53
C ASP A 289 -23.62 4.90 -4.16
N GLU A 290 -24.03 3.95 -3.33
CA GLU A 290 -23.45 3.75 -1.99
C GLU A 290 -21.98 3.34 -2.09
N ALA A 291 -21.66 2.33 -2.92
CA ALA A 291 -20.29 1.87 -3.14
C ALA A 291 -19.39 2.94 -3.76
N PHE A 292 -19.92 3.73 -4.70
CA PHE A 292 -19.18 4.84 -5.30
C PHE A 292 -18.87 5.96 -4.29
N ASN A 293 -19.85 6.33 -3.45
CA ASN A 293 -19.64 7.33 -2.40
C ASN A 293 -18.67 6.83 -1.34
N ASP A 294 -18.72 5.54 -0.99
CA ASP A 294 -17.78 4.91 -0.06
C ASP A 294 -16.34 4.95 -0.59
N MET A 295 -16.12 4.60 -1.87
CA MET A 295 -14.80 4.75 -2.53
C MET A 295 -14.32 6.20 -2.48
N LYS A 296 -15.19 7.16 -2.81
CA LYS A 296 -14.84 8.59 -2.78
C LYS A 296 -14.39 9.02 -1.39
N GLN A 297 -15.10 8.61 -0.33
CA GLN A 297 -14.73 8.92 1.05
C GLN A 297 -13.39 8.27 1.42
N ALA A 298 -13.17 7.00 1.06
CA ALA A 298 -11.92 6.31 1.31
C ALA A 298 -10.72 7.03 0.66
N LEU A 299 -10.87 7.41 -0.62
CA LEU A 299 -9.84 8.19 -1.33
C LEU A 299 -9.59 9.55 -0.69
N GLN A 300 -10.64 10.26 -0.26
CA GLN A 300 -10.50 11.55 0.41
C GLN A 300 -9.69 11.43 1.71
N GLN A 301 -9.94 10.39 2.52
CA GLN A 301 -9.19 10.16 3.76
C GLN A 301 -7.73 9.82 3.49
N ILE A 302 -7.47 8.93 2.52
CA ILE A 302 -6.10 8.62 2.07
C ILE A 302 -5.38 9.88 1.58
N MET A 303 -6.06 10.72 0.78
CA MET A 303 -5.49 11.98 0.28
C MET A 303 -5.18 12.97 1.39
N LYS A 304 -5.94 12.99 2.50
CA LYS A 304 -5.58 13.81 3.66
C LYS A 304 -4.22 13.36 4.19
N SER A 305 -4.02 12.06 4.42
CA SER A 305 -2.74 11.51 4.89
C SER A 305 -1.55 11.84 3.97
N PHE A 306 -1.77 12.03 2.67
CA PHE A 306 -0.75 12.45 1.70
C PHE A 306 -0.49 13.97 1.67
N ARG A 307 -1.48 14.80 2.03
CA ARG A 307 -1.39 16.28 1.98
C ARG A 307 -0.67 16.90 3.17
N TYR A 308 -0.35 16.13 4.20
CA TYR A 308 0.21 16.65 5.44
C TYR A 308 1.72 16.96 5.37
N GLY A 309 2.02 18.12 4.77
CA GLY A 309 3.17 18.95 5.13
C GLY A 309 2.87 20.03 6.18
N GLN A 310 1.67 20.02 6.81
CA GLN A 310 1.15 21.17 7.57
C GLN A 310 0.53 20.84 8.97
N SER A 311 0.44 19.60 9.44
CA SER A 311 0.03 19.32 10.84
C SER A 311 0.88 18.22 11.52
N ASN A 312 0.97 18.32 12.85
CA ASN A 312 2.19 18.13 13.65
C ASN A 312 2.68 16.68 13.91
N LEU A 313 1.91 15.63 13.62
CA LEU A 313 2.31 14.26 13.98
C LEU A 313 3.15 13.56 12.90
N LEU A 314 2.74 13.66 11.63
CA LEU A 314 3.46 13.07 10.51
C LEU A 314 4.79 13.77 10.24
N ARG A 315 4.90 15.08 10.47
CA ARG A 315 6.17 15.83 10.33
C ARG A 315 7.30 15.28 11.23
N ARG A 316 6.99 14.74 12.42
CA ARG A 316 8.00 14.12 13.32
C ARG A 316 8.58 12.83 12.74
N LEU A 317 7.91 12.22 11.76
CA LEU A 317 8.35 11.01 11.08
C LEU A 317 9.14 11.31 9.80
N PHE A 318 9.32 12.59 9.42
CA PHE A 318 9.93 12.99 8.15
C PHE A 318 11.22 13.81 8.24
N ALA A 319 12.16 13.47 7.36
CA ALA A 319 13.22 14.35 6.88
C ALA A 319 13.16 14.45 5.34
N ARG A 320 12.71 15.62 4.85
CA ARG A 320 12.90 16.23 3.51
C ARG A 320 12.86 15.33 2.25
N GLY A 321 11.76 15.42 1.50
CA GLY A 321 11.68 15.10 0.06
C GLY A 321 10.33 15.53 -0.53
N SER A 322 10.30 16.12 -1.74
CA SER A 322 9.04 16.43 -2.43
C SER A 322 8.51 15.20 -3.15
N THR A 323 7.65 14.43 -2.49
CA THR A 323 6.96 13.28 -3.06
C THR A 323 5.97 13.74 -4.13
N LYS A 324 6.05 13.16 -5.35
CA LYS A 324 5.05 13.41 -6.41
C LYS A 324 4.03 12.27 -6.41
N TYR A 325 2.76 12.63 -6.55
CA TYR A 325 1.62 11.72 -6.54
C TYR A 325 0.98 11.62 -7.94
N CYS A 326 0.59 10.41 -8.34
CA CYS A 326 -0.17 10.17 -9.56
C CYS A 326 -1.35 9.25 -9.26
N LEU A 327 -2.56 9.71 -9.56
CA LEU A 327 -3.77 8.89 -9.56
C LEU A 327 -4.00 8.38 -10.98
N ARG A 328 -4.18 7.07 -11.14
CA ARG A 328 -4.41 6.46 -12.46
C ARG A 328 -5.55 5.46 -12.41
N GLN A 329 -6.47 5.59 -13.37
CA GLN A 329 -7.52 4.61 -13.59
C GLN A 329 -6.96 3.45 -14.42
N PRO A 330 -6.98 2.20 -13.91
CA PRO A 330 -6.72 1.01 -14.71
C PRO A 330 -7.91 0.80 -15.67
N LYS A 331 -7.63 0.41 -16.90
CA LYS A 331 -8.65 -0.23 -17.75
C LYS A 331 -8.51 -1.73 -17.57
N LEU A 332 -9.40 -2.33 -16.78
CA LEU A 332 -9.63 -3.77 -16.80
C LEU A 332 -10.87 -3.98 -17.67
N THR A 333 -10.65 -4.20 -18.97
CA THR A 333 -11.68 -4.79 -19.83
C THR A 333 -11.67 -6.29 -19.56
N THR A 334 -12.81 -6.80 -19.10
CA THR A 334 -13.10 -8.22 -18.95
C THR A 334 -13.07 -8.97 -20.28
#